data_AF-E3LTN6-F1
#
_entry.id   AF-E3LTN6-F1
#
_cell.length_a   1.000
_cell.length_b   1.000
_cell.length_c   1.000
_cell.angle_alpha   90.00
_cell.angle_beta   90.00
_cell.angle_gamma   90.00
#
_symmetry.space_group_name_H-M   'P 1'
#
loop_
_entity.id
_entity.type
_entity.pdbx_description
1 polymer ?
#
loop_
_entity_poly.entity_id
_entity_poly.type
_entity_poly.pdbx_seq_one_letter_code
_entity_poly.pdbx_strand_id
1 'polypeptide(L)'
;MKIHRVSFDLPIELFTKRDLSTYPRTFAINNTFSFHFVSYPSHSVPNSILMDVPPRFNLPGLSLRAIRAVLLHFDIPDLLSCSQTSLRFCNIARSLKYKTTSLEVFTDRKKTYLKLKNGDEDGGMMYFKKDFDKNVVTVSLDEDQERVFYNEYNTELYSSLTAAIIYVTDVLRITVSKISIWPVGLSLTTLHNLTKLRIEKCEELEIKVAASTKSVYFPNRVLVKVIRNICGTERFHLGMPMKEKFKCDPSYFKCHHLTIDRPTPWLTGKILFKMRCAQMEITQSNLKVKDLLDFVKKWMKSDSSEHREFEYLDITLEKEIKDFPFPDTFQAKKWNKKLRGQHYLAGTEVIDCEHGGDVVHKDGRIMATVCIQSERKRFFFGVWHNPFPVIPQENVPEIVSAENQ
;
A
#
# COMPACT_ATOMS: atom_id res chain seq x y z
N MET A 1 24.07 31.21 5.68
CA MET A 1 23.74 31.34 7.11
C MET A 1 24.10 30.02 7.79
N LYS A 2 25.15 29.98 8.61
CA LYS A 2 25.64 28.76 9.28
C LYS A 2 24.72 28.43 10.45
N ILE A 3 24.06 27.26 10.41
CA ILE A 3 23.27 26.74 11.54
C ILE A 3 24.17 25.83 12.35
N HIS A 4 24.46 26.20 13.59
CA HIS A 4 25.19 25.35 14.54
C HIS A 4 24.22 24.33 15.15
N ARG A 5 24.63 23.04 15.14
CA ARG A 5 23.93 21.93 15.80
C ARG A 5 24.16 22.00 17.32
N VAL A 6 23.09 21.79 18.09
CA VAL A 6 23.07 21.82 19.56
C VAL A 6 23.05 20.39 20.10
N SER A 7 23.83 20.12 21.15
CA SER A 7 23.87 18.83 21.88
C SER A 7 22.82 18.80 23.00
N PHE A 8 22.21 17.64 23.25
CA PHE A 8 21.26 17.42 24.34
C PHE A 8 21.67 16.22 25.21
N ASP A 9 21.85 16.46 26.51
CA ASP A 9 21.84 15.43 27.55
C ASP A 9 20.68 15.72 28.50
N LEU A 10 19.74 14.79 28.65
CA LEU A 10 18.61 14.88 29.59
C LEU A 10 18.81 13.92 30.76
N PRO A 11 18.73 14.37 32.03
CA PRO A 11 18.73 13.47 33.18
C PRO A 11 17.35 12.80 33.36
N ILE A 12 17.38 11.51 33.71
CA ILE A 12 16.18 10.71 34.04
C ILE A 12 15.85 10.91 35.52
N GLU A 13 14.71 11.54 35.84
CA GLU A 13 14.07 11.41 37.15
C GLU A 13 12.98 10.32 37.08
N LEU A 14 13.12 9.33 37.95
CA LEU A 14 12.22 8.19 38.12
C LEU A 14 10.89 8.64 38.75
N PHE A 15 9.81 8.63 37.98
CA PHE A 15 8.44 8.67 38.53
C PHE A 15 7.78 7.30 38.44
N THR A 16 7.37 6.79 39.60
CA THR A 16 6.81 5.46 39.81
C THR A 16 5.31 5.38 39.53
N LYS A 17 4.94 4.29 38.82
CA LYS A 17 3.67 3.54 38.81
C LYS A 17 2.36 4.32 39.02
N ARG A 18 1.54 4.41 37.96
CA ARG A 18 0.15 3.90 37.93
C ARG A 18 -0.39 3.82 36.49
N ASP A 19 -1.14 2.75 36.24
CA ASP A 19 -1.96 2.37 35.08
C ASP A 19 -1.31 2.14 33.70
N LEU A 20 -0.79 0.91 33.53
CA LEU A 20 -0.28 0.33 32.28
C LEU A 20 -0.99 -1.00 31.92
N SER A 21 -2.33 -1.03 31.92
CA SER A 21 -3.09 -2.25 31.57
C SER A 21 -3.59 -2.31 30.12
N THR A 22 -3.34 -1.30 29.29
CA THR A 22 -3.83 -1.22 27.89
C THR A 22 -2.73 -1.19 26.82
N TYR A 23 -1.45 -1.31 27.18
CA TYR A 23 -0.34 -1.32 26.22
C TYR A 23 0.43 -2.65 26.28
N PRO A 24 0.82 -3.25 25.14
CA PRO A 24 1.78 -4.35 25.15
C PRO A 24 3.09 -3.83 25.75
N ARG A 25 3.45 -4.40 26.91
CA ARG A 25 4.74 -4.31 27.63
C ARG A 25 5.65 -3.17 27.18
N THR A 26 5.63 -2.09 27.98
CA THR A 26 6.73 -1.15 28.22
C THR A 26 8.00 -1.42 27.40
N PHE A 27 8.27 -0.53 26.43
CA PHE A 27 9.62 -0.23 25.98
C PHE A 27 10.41 0.32 27.18
N ALA A 28 10.95 -0.57 28.01
CA ALA A 28 11.96 -0.21 28.99
C ALA A 28 13.29 -0.06 28.25
N ILE A 29 13.53 1.11 27.69
CA ILE A 29 14.83 1.48 27.17
C ILE A 29 15.62 2.06 28.35
N ASN A 30 16.47 1.24 28.97
CA ASN A 30 17.55 1.73 29.83
C ASN A 30 18.69 2.23 28.93
N ASN A 31 18.52 3.37 28.26
CA ASN A 31 19.63 4.03 27.57
C ASN A 31 19.82 5.43 28.16
N THR A 32 20.97 5.60 28.81
CA THR A 32 21.70 6.85 28.80
C THR A 32 22.01 7.15 27.33
N PHE A 33 21.43 8.21 26.77
CA PHE A 33 21.81 8.69 25.45
C PHE A 33 23.06 9.57 25.61
N SER A 34 24.13 9.22 24.91
CA SER A 34 25.27 10.10 24.69
C SER A 34 25.50 10.18 23.19
N PHE A 35 25.37 11.38 22.62
CA PHE A 35 25.66 11.64 21.22
C PHE A 35 27.17 11.66 21.01
N HIS A 36 27.74 10.65 20.35
CA HIS A 36 29.13 10.70 19.90
C HIS A 36 29.20 11.19 18.45
N PHE A 37 29.70 12.41 18.26
CA PHE A 37 30.11 12.92 16.95
C PHE A 37 31.62 12.77 16.79
N VAL A 38 32.04 12.21 15.65
CA VAL A 38 33.44 12.07 15.25
C VAL A 38 34.04 13.44 14.97
N SER A 39 35.10 13.81 15.68
CA SER A 39 35.92 14.99 15.40
C SER A 39 37.22 14.58 14.69
N TYR A 40 37.51 15.15 13.52
CA TYR A 40 38.86 15.13 12.92
C TYR A 40 39.66 16.36 13.35
N PRO A 41 41.01 16.26 13.41
CA PRO A 41 41.84 17.19 14.15
C PRO A 41 42.06 18.49 13.38
N SER A 42 41.84 19.62 14.03
CA SER A 42 42.40 20.90 13.58
C SER A 42 43.16 21.56 14.71
N HIS A 43 44.24 22.22 14.30
CA HIS A 43 45.41 22.60 15.06
C HIS A 43 45.15 23.42 16.33
N SER A 44 45.98 23.12 17.34
CA SER A 44 46.31 23.88 18.55
C SER A 44 45.74 25.30 18.66
N VAL A 45 44.79 25.47 19.57
CA VAL A 45 44.39 26.77 20.12
C VAL A 45 44.76 26.79 21.62
N PRO A 46 45.30 27.89 22.19
CA PRO A 46 45.79 27.93 23.56
C PRO A 46 44.71 27.71 24.63
N ASN A 47 45.07 27.00 25.70
CA ASN A 47 44.24 26.58 26.84
C ASN A 47 43.67 27.70 27.75
N SER A 48 43.49 28.94 27.28
CA SER A 48 43.05 30.07 28.12
C SER A 48 41.64 30.59 27.85
N ILE A 49 40.81 29.86 27.10
CA ILE A 49 39.38 30.17 26.95
C ILE A 49 38.57 28.90 27.28
N LEU A 50 38.51 28.55 28.56
CA LEU A 50 37.42 27.73 29.10
C LEU A 50 36.16 28.61 29.07
N MET A 51 35.47 28.62 27.92
CA MET A 51 34.12 29.15 27.86
C MET A 51 33.18 28.15 28.52
N ASP A 52 32.33 28.69 29.40
CA ASP A 52 31.22 28.03 30.06
C ASP A 52 30.55 26.98 29.18
N VAL A 53 30.26 25.82 29.78
CA VAL A 53 29.29 24.87 29.21
C VAL A 53 28.03 25.68 28.92
N PRO A 54 27.52 25.72 27.67
CA PRO A 54 26.32 26.48 27.36
C PRO A 54 25.21 26.05 28.33
N PRO A 55 24.42 26.99 28.88
CA PRO A 55 23.35 26.65 29.80
C PRO A 55 22.47 25.57 29.14
N ARG A 56 22.28 24.45 29.84
CA ARG A 56 21.43 23.35 29.36
C ARG A 56 20.07 23.92 29.00
N PHE A 57 19.74 23.92 27.71
CA PHE A 57 18.48 24.46 27.24
C PHE A 57 17.35 23.55 27.73
N ASN A 58 16.63 23.99 28.77
CA ASN A 58 15.54 23.23 29.37
C ASN A 58 14.29 23.29 28.48
N LEU A 59 14.29 22.51 27.40
CA LEU A 59 13.14 22.37 26.50
C LEU A 59 11.83 22.04 27.26
N PRO A 60 11.83 21.16 28.29
CA PRO A 60 10.67 20.95 29.16
C PRO A 60 10.17 22.19 29.93
N GLY A 61 11.05 23.15 30.22
CA GLY A 61 10.74 24.41 30.91
C GLY A 61 10.08 25.47 30.03
N LEU A 62 10.04 25.25 28.71
CA LEU A 62 9.36 26.16 27.77
C LEU A 62 7.84 25.99 27.80
N SER A 63 7.13 27.06 27.40
CA SER A 63 5.69 26.97 27.15
C SER A 63 5.39 25.95 26.04
N LEU A 64 4.22 25.31 26.09
CA LEU A 64 3.79 24.36 25.07
C LEU A 64 3.83 24.94 23.65
N ARG A 65 3.53 26.24 23.50
CA ARG A 65 3.61 26.94 22.21
C ARG A 65 5.04 27.02 21.69
N ALA A 66 6.00 27.35 22.55
CA ALA A 66 7.41 27.41 22.20
C ALA A 66 7.96 26.03 21.83
N ILE A 67 7.63 24.98 22.60
CA ILE A 67 8.04 23.60 22.28
C ILE A 67 7.48 23.18 20.91
N ARG A 68 6.19 23.45 20.64
CA ARG A 68 5.58 23.16 19.34
C ARG A 68 6.28 23.90 18.20
N ALA A 69 6.61 25.18 18.39
CA ALA A 69 7.33 25.95 17.37
C ALA A 69 8.71 25.34 17.07
N VAL A 70 9.44 24.87 18.08
CA VAL A 70 10.72 24.18 17.88
C VAL A 70 10.52 22.86 17.13
N LEU A 71 9.59 22.01 17.57
CA LEU A 71 9.38 20.68 16.97
C LEU A 71 8.83 20.72 15.53
N LEU A 72 8.22 21.82 15.11
CA LEU A 72 7.83 22.02 13.70
C LEU A 72 9.02 22.19 12.75
N HIS A 73 10.20 22.49 13.28
CA HIS A 73 11.44 22.57 12.50
C HIS A 73 12.21 21.25 12.47
N PHE A 74 11.76 20.22 13.20
CA PHE A 74 12.40 18.92 13.21
C PHE A 74 12.00 18.17 11.95
N ASP A 75 12.95 17.45 11.35
CA ASP A 75 12.58 16.44 10.37
C ASP A 75 11.83 15.29 11.05
N ILE A 76 11.19 14.44 10.26
CA ILE A 76 10.36 13.38 10.82
C ILE A 76 11.18 12.40 11.67
N PRO A 77 12.38 11.94 11.25
CA PRO A 77 13.24 11.12 12.10
C PRO A 77 13.56 11.74 13.47
N ASP A 78 13.95 13.01 13.50
CA ASP A 78 14.29 13.74 14.74
C ASP A 78 13.06 13.86 15.64
N LEU A 79 11.89 14.12 15.06
CA LEU A 79 10.63 14.15 15.80
C LEU A 79 10.30 12.79 16.39
N LEU A 80 10.41 11.71 15.61
CA LEU A 80 10.17 10.35 16.09
C LEU A 80 11.12 10.04 17.25
N SER A 81 12.40 10.38 17.12
CA SER A 81 13.40 10.26 18.20
C SER A 81 12.97 11.04 19.45
N CYS A 82 12.59 12.32 19.30
CA CYS A 82 12.11 13.13 20.41
C CYS A 82 10.87 12.53 21.07
N SER A 83 9.94 12.00 20.29
CA SER A 83 8.71 11.40 20.80
C SER A 83 8.94 10.11 21.60
N GLN A 84 10.10 9.46 21.46
CA GLN A 84 10.50 8.32 22.29
C GLN A 84 11.06 8.74 23.66
N THR A 85 11.47 10.00 23.84
CA THR A 85 12.11 10.45 25.09
C THR A 85 11.15 10.60 26.27
N SER A 86 9.88 10.94 26.02
CA SER A 86 8.85 11.01 27.07
C SER A 86 7.44 11.01 26.51
N LEU A 87 6.46 10.65 27.36
CA LEU A 87 5.04 10.74 27.02
C LEU A 87 4.62 12.18 26.68
N ARG A 88 5.25 13.19 27.31
CA ARG A 88 4.99 14.61 27.00
C ARG A 88 5.37 14.93 25.57
N PHE A 89 6.60 14.60 25.14
CA PHE A 89 7.04 14.84 23.77
C PHE A 89 6.24 14.02 22.75
N CYS A 90 5.89 12.78 23.08
CA CYS A 90 5.00 11.96 22.26
C CYS A 90 3.64 12.62 22.02
N ASN A 91 3.00 13.12 23.07
CA ASN A 91 1.72 13.82 22.96
C ASN A 91 1.82 15.14 22.22
N ILE A 92 2.94 15.86 22.34
CA ILE A 92 3.18 17.07 21.57
C ILE A 92 3.33 16.73 20.09
N ALA A 93 4.17 15.75 19.73
CA ALA A 93 4.37 15.27 18.36
C ALA A 93 3.03 14.86 17.71
N ARG A 94 2.21 14.08 18.43
CA ARG A 94 0.84 13.71 18.01
C ARG A 94 -0.09 14.89 17.76
N SER A 95 0.16 16.03 18.41
CA SER A 95 -0.65 17.24 18.26
C SER A 95 -0.20 18.13 17.11
N LEU A 96 0.97 17.87 16.53
CA LEU A 96 1.46 18.60 15.37
C LEU A 96 0.71 18.12 14.13
N LYS A 97 0.32 19.06 13.29
CA LYS A 97 -0.32 18.76 12.01
C LYS A 97 0.74 18.82 10.93
N TYR A 98 1.05 17.68 10.35
CA TYR A 98 1.91 17.58 9.18
C TYR A 98 1.07 17.69 7.92
N LYS A 99 1.55 18.43 6.93
CA LYS A 99 0.89 18.52 5.63
C LYS A 99 1.09 17.18 4.91
N THR A 100 0.02 16.60 4.37
CA THR A 100 0.04 15.50 3.37
C THR A 100 1.16 14.47 3.53
N THR A 101 1.32 13.93 4.75
CA THR A 101 2.33 12.92 5.03
C THR A 101 1.70 11.53 4.95
N SER A 102 2.32 10.60 4.24
CA SER A 102 1.91 9.19 4.19
C SER A 102 3.10 8.26 4.38
N LEU A 103 2.81 7.02 4.78
CA LEU A 103 3.82 6.00 5.02
C LEU A 103 3.78 4.92 3.93
N GLU A 104 4.93 4.68 3.31
CA GLU A 104 5.13 3.57 2.40
C GLU A 104 6.06 2.52 3.02
N VAL A 105 5.79 1.25 2.74
CA VAL A 105 6.54 0.10 3.25
C VAL A 105 7.06 -0.71 2.08
N PHE A 106 8.36 -0.98 2.06
CA PHE A 106 8.99 -1.74 0.99
C PHE A 106 9.79 -2.91 1.58
N THR A 107 9.69 -4.07 0.94
CA THR A 107 10.50 -5.24 1.30
C THR A 107 10.90 -6.01 0.04
N ASP A 108 12.20 -6.18 -0.14
CA ASP A 108 12.80 -7.01 -1.19
C ASP A 108 14.01 -7.78 -0.63
N ARG A 109 14.74 -8.50 -1.49
CA ARG A 109 15.93 -9.26 -1.08
C ARG A 109 17.09 -8.42 -0.54
N LYS A 110 17.17 -7.14 -0.90
CA LYS A 110 18.26 -6.24 -0.54
C LYS A 110 17.93 -5.48 0.74
N LYS A 111 16.70 -4.98 0.85
CA LYS A 111 16.30 -4.05 1.90
C LYS A 111 14.84 -4.19 2.30
N THR A 112 14.60 -3.87 3.56
CA THR A 112 13.27 -3.64 4.11
C THR A 112 13.29 -2.26 4.74
N TYR A 113 12.38 -1.38 4.35
CA TYR A 113 12.38 0.00 4.82
C TYR A 113 11.01 0.63 4.84
N LEU A 114 10.88 1.68 5.64
CA LEU A 114 9.78 2.62 5.65
C LEU A 114 10.21 3.88 4.91
N LYS A 115 9.32 4.44 4.11
CA LYS A 115 9.51 5.72 3.44
C LYS A 115 8.37 6.64 3.82
N LEU A 116 8.70 7.80 4.35
CA LEU A 116 7.75 8.86 4.60
C LEU A 116 7.69 9.75 3.36
N LYS A 117 6.49 10.02 2.88
CA LYS A 117 6.26 10.99 1.81
C LYS A 117 5.59 12.22 2.38
N ASN A 118 6.01 13.41 1.99
CA ASN A 118 5.36 14.67 2.30
C ASN A 118 4.97 15.35 0.98
N GLY A 119 3.76 15.08 0.49
CA GLY A 119 3.40 15.38 -0.89
C GLY A 119 4.30 14.61 -1.88
N ASP A 120 4.94 15.33 -2.79
CA ASP A 120 5.88 14.76 -3.78
C ASP A 120 7.33 14.66 -3.26
N GLU A 121 7.61 15.17 -2.06
CA GLU A 121 8.95 15.18 -1.47
C GLU A 121 9.18 13.98 -0.54
N ASP A 122 10.43 13.52 -0.48
CA ASP A 122 10.87 12.47 0.43
C ASP A 122 11.01 13.02 1.85
N GLY A 123 10.13 12.61 2.75
CA GLY A 123 10.08 13.02 4.16
C GLY A 123 11.00 12.22 5.09
N GLY A 124 11.83 11.33 4.54
CA GLY A 124 12.78 10.49 5.27
C GLY A 124 12.57 8.99 5.05
N MET A 125 13.59 8.21 5.37
CA MET A 125 13.57 6.75 5.26
C MET A 125 14.07 6.10 6.55
N MET A 126 13.55 4.90 6.85
CA MET A 126 14.00 4.08 7.97
C MET A 126 14.23 2.66 7.48
N TYR A 127 15.47 2.20 7.53
CA TYR A 127 15.89 0.89 7.02
C TYR A 127 15.98 -0.12 8.15
N PHE A 128 15.46 -1.32 7.93
CA PHE A 128 15.39 -2.39 8.91
C PHE A 128 16.29 -3.54 8.46
N LYS A 129 17.20 -3.98 9.34
CA LYS A 129 18.04 -5.16 9.11
C LYS A 129 18.15 -6.01 10.35
N LYS A 130 18.04 -7.32 10.13
CA LYS A 130 18.33 -8.30 11.17
C LYS A 130 19.84 -8.48 11.31
N ASP A 131 20.37 -8.18 12.49
CA ASP A 131 21.70 -8.62 12.90
C ASP A 131 21.56 -10.02 13.52
N PHE A 132 22.14 -11.01 12.87
CA PHE A 132 22.05 -12.42 13.30
C PHE A 132 22.98 -12.72 14.48
N ASP A 133 24.11 -12.02 14.58
CA ASP A 133 25.10 -12.26 15.63
C ASP A 133 24.63 -11.69 16.97
N LYS A 134 24.09 -10.47 16.93
CA LYS A 134 23.55 -9.79 18.11
C LYS A 134 22.10 -10.13 18.41
N ASN A 135 21.45 -10.83 17.50
CA ASN A 135 20.03 -11.16 17.56
C ASN A 135 19.11 -9.93 17.75
N VAL A 136 19.48 -8.79 17.17
CA VAL A 136 18.68 -7.54 17.20
C VAL A 136 18.22 -7.16 15.80
N VAL A 137 17.20 -6.32 15.71
CA VAL A 137 16.84 -5.62 14.48
C VAL A 137 17.33 -4.19 14.60
N THR A 138 18.26 -3.82 13.73
CA THR A 138 18.78 -2.46 13.64
C THR A 138 17.90 -1.65 12.71
N VAL A 139 17.54 -0.45 13.17
CA VAL A 139 16.83 0.56 12.39
C VAL A 139 17.79 1.70 12.11
N SER A 140 18.03 2.05 10.85
CA SER A 140 18.92 3.15 10.44
C SER A 140 18.18 4.19 9.60
N LEU A 141 18.68 5.43 9.59
CA LEU A 141 18.10 6.52 8.79
C LEU A 141 18.70 6.62 7.38
N ASP A 142 19.79 5.91 7.14
CA ASP A 142 20.46 5.78 5.85
C ASP A 142 20.58 4.32 5.43
N GLU A 143 20.75 4.12 4.11
CA GLU A 143 20.82 2.81 3.48
C GLU A 143 22.10 2.05 3.85
N ASP A 144 23.21 2.77 4.00
CA ASP A 144 24.53 2.21 4.35
C ASP A 144 24.62 1.79 5.82
N GLN A 145 23.61 2.17 6.61
CA GLN A 145 23.42 1.86 8.02
C GLN A 145 24.47 2.46 8.96
N GLU A 146 25.09 3.56 8.55
CA GLU A 146 26.06 4.26 9.38
C GLU A 146 25.38 5.01 10.53
N ARG A 147 24.14 5.49 10.31
CA ARG A 147 23.34 6.22 11.30
C ARG A 147 22.25 5.32 11.86
N VAL A 148 22.65 4.49 12.82
CA VAL A 148 21.72 3.69 13.62
C VAL A 148 20.80 4.63 14.42
N PHE A 149 19.51 4.48 14.20
CA PHE A 149 18.45 5.21 14.90
C PHE A 149 18.15 4.53 16.24
N TYR A 150 17.80 3.25 16.21
CA TYR A 150 17.69 2.41 17.40
C TYR A 150 17.91 0.93 17.06
N ASN A 151 18.16 0.13 18.09
CA ASN A 151 18.16 -1.33 18.02
C ASN A 151 16.93 -1.88 18.75
N GLU A 152 16.17 -2.73 18.08
CA GLU A 152 15.09 -3.47 18.69
C GLU A 152 15.60 -4.86 19.09
N TYR A 153 15.49 -5.20 20.37
CA TYR A 153 15.84 -6.53 20.89
C TYR A 153 14.82 -7.62 20.50
N ASN A 154 13.89 -7.29 19.60
CA ASN A 154 12.99 -8.24 19.00
C ASN A 154 13.76 -9.08 17.98
N THR A 155 13.61 -10.40 18.06
CA THR A 155 14.36 -11.29 17.18
C THR A 155 13.82 -11.26 15.74
N GLU A 156 12.60 -10.76 15.53
CA GLU A 156 11.88 -10.89 14.27
C GLU A 156 11.72 -9.57 13.52
N LEU A 157 12.31 -9.50 12.31
CA LEU A 157 12.32 -8.33 11.43
C LEU A 157 10.92 -7.76 11.18
N TYR A 158 9.97 -8.59 10.74
CA TYR A 158 8.63 -8.11 10.37
C TYR A 158 7.72 -7.83 11.57
N SER A 159 8.02 -8.40 12.74
CA SER A 159 7.37 -7.99 13.99
C SER A 159 7.82 -6.59 14.40
N SER A 160 9.13 -6.33 14.29
CA SER A 160 9.74 -5.01 14.53
C SER A 160 9.21 -3.96 13.55
N LEU A 161 9.13 -4.32 12.26
CA LEU A 161 8.54 -3.48 11.23
C LEU A 161 7.07 -3.15 11.53
N THR A 162 6.28 -4.14 11.98
CA THR A 162 4.89 -3.92 12.38
C THR A 162 4.78 -2.93 13.55
N ALA A 163 5.61 -3.11 14.59
CA ALA A 163 5.64 -2.21 15.74
C ALA A 163 6.03 -0.78 15.32
N ALA A 164 7.03 -0.64 14.46
CA ALA A 164 7.44 0.65 13.93
C ALA A 164 6.33 1.32 13.09
N ILE A 165 5.64 0.58 12.22
CA ILE A 165 4.51 1.12 11.44
C ILE A 165 3.39 1.62 12.36
N ILE A 166 3.01 0.84 13.37
CA ILE A 166 1.99 1.24 14.35
C ILE A 166 2.42 2.51 15.09
N TYR A 167 3.68 2.55 15.52
CA TYR A 167 4.24 3.69 16.22
C TYR A 167 4.24 4.96 15.37
N VAL A 168 4.78 4.88 14.15
CA VAL A 168 4.91 6.02 13.23
C VAL A 168 3.52 6.54 12.83
N THR A 169 2.59 5.65 12.48
CA THR A 169 1.22 6.06 12.09
C THR A 169 0.46 6.69 13.26
N ASP A 170 0.64 6.22 14.49
CA ASP A 170 0.00 6.82 15.67
C ASP A 170 0.63 8.16 16.06
N VAL A 171 1.96 8.27 16.09
CA VAL A 171 2.68 9.50 16.45
C VAL A 171 2.42 10.61 15.44
N LEU A 172 2.46 10.30 14.15
CA LEU A 172 2.32 11.31 13.09
C LEU A 172 0.87 11.51 12.62
N ARG A 173 -0.06 10.63 13.06
CA ARG A 173 -1.46 10.62 12.61
C ARG A 173 -1.61 10.50 11.09
N ILE A 174 -0.82 9.60 10.50
CA ILE A 174 -0.79 9.35 9.05
C ILE A 174 -1.30 7.97 8.67
N THR A 175 -1.68 7.79 7.41
CA THR A 175 -2.08 6.49 6.84
C THR A 175 -0.90 5.76 6.21
N VAL A 176 -1.04 4.44 6.07
CA VAL A 176 -0.15 3.63 5.22
C VAL A 176 -0.68 3.72 3.80
N SER A 177 -0.02 4.49 2.94
CA SER A 177 -0.45 4.68 1.56
C SER A 177 -0.07 3.48 0.68
N LYS A 178 1.10 2.87 0.89
CA LYS A 178 1.56 1.77 0.05
C LYS A 178 2.36 0.72 0.81
N ILE A 179 2.13 -0.55 0.47
CA ILE A 179 2.98 -1.67 0.86
C ILE A 179 3.39 -2.43 -0.40
N SER A 180 4.70 -2.54 -0.65
CA SER A 180 5.23 -3.25 -1.81
C SER A 180 6.15 -4.38 -1.38
N ILE A 181 5.77 -5.62 -1.74
CA ILE A 181 6.47 -6.86 -1.41
C ILE A 181 7.03 -7.47 -2.69
N TRP A 182 8.35 -7.60 -2.73
CA TRP A 182 9.11 -8.19 -3.85
C TRP A 182 9.79 -9.48 -3.37
N PRO A 183 9.13 -10.64 -3.50
CA PRO A 183 9.58 -11.87 -2.87
C PRO A 183 10.76 -12.55 -3.57
N VAL A 184 11.19 -12.05 -4.74
CA VAL A 184 12.30 -12.63 -5.51
C VAL A 184 13.58 -12.58 -4.69
N GLY A 185 14.15 -13.76 -4.42
CA GLY A 185 15.42 -13.89 -3.69
C GLY A 185 15.29 -13.86 -2.16
N LEU A 186 14.06 -13.77 -1.62
CA LEU A 186 13.86 -13.94 -0.18
C LEU A 186 14.09 -15.40 0.24
N SER A 187 14.75 -15.58 1.38
CA SER A 187 14.89 -16.92 1.98
C SER A 187 13.54 -17.45 2.43
N LEU A 188 13.43 -18.78 2.57
CA LEU A 188 12.22 -19.42 3.09
C LEU A 188 11.83 -18.90 4.47
N THR A 189 12.81 -18.71 5.35
CA THR A 189 12.61 -18.15 6.68
C THR A 189 12.05 -16.74 6.61
N THR A 190 12.62 -15.89 5.74
CA THR A 190 12.14 -14.52 5.53
C THR A 190 10.70 -14.52 5.00
N LEU A 191 10.37 -15.39 4.04
CA LEU A 191 9.00 -15.54 3.55
C LEU A 191 8.05 -15.94 4.67
N HIS A 192 8.40 -16.94 5.48
CA HIS A 192 7.58 -17.32 6.63
C HIS A 192 7.39 -16.16 7.62
N ASN A 193 8.43 -15.37 7.86
CA ASN A 193 8.39 -14.23 8.76
C ASN A 193 7.55 -13.07 8.22
N LEU A 194 7.34 -12.93 6.90
CA LEU A 194 6.37 -11.96 6.34
C LEU A 194 4.97 -12.13 6.93
N THR A 195 4.60 -13.34 7.38
CA THR A 195 3.30 -13.57 8.04
C THR A 195 3.18 -12.90 9.41
N LYS A 196 4.26 -12.31 9.93
CA LYS A 196 4.26 -11.47 11.13
C LYS A 196 3.97 -10.01 10.82
N LEU A 197 4.11 -9.59 9.56
CA LEU A 197 3.69 -8.27 9.11
C LEU A 197 2.16 -8.18 9.22
N ARG A 198 1.66 -7.30 10.07
CA ARG A 198 0.23 -7.10 10.32
C ARG A 198 -0.12 -5.64 10.18
N ILE A 199 -0.89 -5.32 9.15
CA ILE A 199 -1.27 -3.94 8.84
C ILE A 199 -2.77 -3.95 8.57
N GLU A 200 -3.52 -3.37 9.50
CA GLU A 200 -4.99 -3.43 9.50
C GLU A 200 -5.60 -2.74 8.28
N LYS A 201 -4.94 -1.69 7.78
CA LYS A 201 -5.37 -0.95 6.58
C LYS A 201 -4.18 -0.32 5.87
N CYS A 202 -4.12 -0.48 4.56
CA CYS A 202 -3.33 0.36 3.66
C CYS A 202 -4.17 0.76 2.45
N GLU A 203 -3.81 1.86 1.80
CA GLU A 203 -4.50 2.28 0.57
C GLU A 203 -4.12 1.32 -0.58
N GLU A 204 -2.82 1.11 -0.80
CA GLU A 204 -2.30 0.23 -1.86
C GLU A 204 -1.49 -0.94 -1.30
N LEU A 205 -1.78 -2.15 -1.77
CA LEU A 205 -0.97 -3.35 -1.56
C LEU A 205 -0.45 -3.85 -2.91
N GLU A 206 0.86 -4.04 -3.02
CA GLU A 206 1.49 -4.69 -4.16
C GLU A 206 2.27 -5.91 -3.70
N ILE A 207 2.01 -7.05 -4.34
CA ILE A 207 2.84 -8.25 -4.22
C ILE A 207 3.21 -8.65 -5.64
N LYS A 208 4.43 -8.29 -6.08
CA LYS A 208 4.81 -8.40 -7.49
C LYS A 208 6.25 -8.82 -7.69
N VAL A 209 6.52 -9.31 -8.89
CA VAL A 209 7.85 -9.72 -9.35
C VAL A 209 8.13 -9.06 -10.69
N ALA A 210 9.40 -8.89 -11.05
CA ALA A 210 9.78 -8.28 -12.32
C ALA A 210 9.10 -8.97 -13.52
N ALA A 211 8.71 -8.21 -14.54
CA ALA A 211 8.00 -8.70 -15.74
C ALA A 211 8.62 -9.97 -16.34
N SER A 212 9.96 -10.03 -16.38
CA SER A 212 10.76 -11.14 -16.91
C SER A 212 10.76 -12.42 -16.05
N THR A 213 10.25 -12.36 -14.82
CA THR A 213 10.29 -13.49 -13.87
C THR A 213 9.22 -14.52 -14.20
N LYS A 214 9.63 -15.69 -14.71
CA LYS A 214 8.71 -16.78 -15.10
C LYS A 214 8.23 -17.63 -13.93
N SER A 215 9.01 -17.72 -12.86
CA SER A 215 8.70 -18.56 -11.70
C SER A 215 9.26 -17.93 -10.44
N VAL A 216 8.48 -17.95 -9.37
CA VAL A 216 8.91 -17.57 -8.03
C VAL A 216 8.37 -18.61 -7.05
N TYR A 217 9.24 -19.02 -6.13
CA TYR A 217 8.79 -19.84 -5.02
C TYR A 217 8.25 -18.96 -3.90
N PHE A 218 6.92 -18.87 -3.82
CA PHE A 218 6.22 -18.30 -2.67
C PHE A 218 5.27 -19.37 -2.13
N PRO A 219 5.52 -19.92 -0.91
CA PRO A 219 4.65 -20.94 -0.37
C PRO A 219 3.20 -20.44 -0.24
N ASN A 220 2.24 -21.16 -0.87
CA ASN A 220 0.82 -20.75 -0.91
C ASN A 220 0.26 -20.40 0.48
N ARG A 221 0.58 -21.20 1.51
CA ARG A 221 0.11 -20.96 2.89
C ARG A 221 0.64 -19.65 3.48
N VAL A 222 1.83 -19.24 3.07
CA VAL A 222 2.45 -17.98 3.50
C VAL A 222 1.78 -16.83 2.77
N LEU A 223 1.62 -16.90 1.45
CA LEU A 223 0.99 -15.83 0.68
C LEU A 223 -0.43 -15.54 1.15
N VAL A 224 -1.25 -16.58 1.35
CA VAL A 224 -2.63 -16.40 1.87
C VAL A 224 -2.63 -15.71 3.23
N LYS A 225 -1.67 -16.03 4.11
CA LYS A 225 -1.55 -15.35 5.41
C LYS A 225 -1.12 -13.90 5.26
N VAL A 226 -0.22 -13.58 4.33
CA VAL A 226 0.20 -12.20 4.04
C VAL A 226 -0.99 -11.39 3.53
N ILE A 227 -1.70 -11.89 2.52
CA ILE A 227 -2.91 -11.24 1.97
C ILE A 227 -3.96 -11.01 3.06
N ARG A 228 -4.15 -11.98 3.96
CA ARG A 228 -5.11 -11.84 5.06
C ARG A 228 -4.66 -10.82 6.11
N ASN A 229 -3.37 -10.73 6.39
CA ASN A 229 -2.84 -9.88 7.46
C ASN A 229 -2.61 -8.43 7.03
N ILE A 230 -2.64 -8.16 5.72
CA ILE A 230 -2.42 -6.83 5.14
C ILE A 230 -3.64 -6.48 4.29
N CYS A 231 -4.46 -5.55 4.77
CA CYS A 231 -5.69 -5.18 4.08
C CYS A 231 -5.48 -3.97 3.17
N GLY A 232 -5.29 -4.20 1.88
CA GLY A 232 -5.35 -3.17 0.85
C GLY A 232 -6.80 -2.75 0.59
N THR A 233 -7.10 -1.47 0.73
CA THR A 233 -8.47 -0.93 0.66
C THR A 233 -8.80 -0.23 -0.65
N GLU A 234 -7.85 0.49 -1.25
CA GLU A 234 -8.06 1.17 -2.53
C GLU A 234 -7.56 0.30 -3.68
N ARG A 235 -6.30 -0.12 -3.64
CA ARG A 235 -5.67 -0.90 -4.72
C ARG A 235 -4.99 -2.15 -4.18
N PHE A 236 -5.19 -3.26 -4.88
CA PHE A 236 -4.41 -4.48 -4.66
C PHE A 236 -3.88 -5.01 -6.00
N HIS A 237 -2.57 -4.94 -6.17
CA HIS A 237 -1.86 -5.53 -7.31
C HIS A 237 -1.20 -6.86 -6.91
N LEU A 238 -1.66 -7.96 -7.51
CA LEU A 238 -1.06 -9.28 -7.39
C LEU A 238 -0.36 -9.67 -8.70
N GLY A 239 0.93 -9.34 -8.79
CA GLY A 239 1.74 -9.53 -10.00
C GLY A 239 2.71 -10.70 -9.90
N MET A 240 2.23 -11.89 -9.52
CA MET A 240 3.05 -13.10 -9.33
C MET A 240 2.50 -14.32 -10.07
N PRO A 241 3.36 -15.18 -10.65
CA PRO A 241 2.91 -16.45 -11.23
C PRO A 241 2.46 -17.40 -10.11
N MET A 242 1.19 -17.82 -10.17
CA MET A 242 0.56 -18.67 -9.16
C MET A 242 0.33 -20.09 -9.68
N LYS A 243 0.50 -21.09 -8.81
CA LYS A 243 0.25 -22.50 -9.16
C LYS A 243 -1.25 -22.81 -9.11
N GLU A 244 -1.71 -23.78 -9.92
CA GLU A 244 -3.10 -24.30 -9.92
C GLU A 244 -3.63 -24.66 -8.53
N LYS A 245 -2.77 -25.20 -7.67
CA LYS A 245 -3.13 -25.64 -6.31
C LYS A 245 -3.30 -24.48 -5.31
N PHE A 246 -3.13 -23.22 -5.74
CA PHE A 246 -3.37 -22.07 -4.89
C PHE A 246 -4.85 -21.97 -4.53
N LYS A 247 -5.12 -21.71 -3.24
CA LYS A 247 -6.46 -21.54 -2.71
C LYS A 247 -6.43 -20.35 -1.77
N CYS A 248 -7.19 -19.32 -2.12
CA CYS A 248 -7.39 -18.13 -1.31
C CYS A 248 -8.88 -17.93 -1.08
N ASP A 249 -9.25 -17.47 0.10
CA ASP A 249 -10.63 -17.08 0.36
C ASP A 249 -10.93 -15.79 -0.43
N PRO A 250 -11.95 -15.78 -1.32
CA PRO A 250 -12.32 -14.57 -2.07
C PRO A 250 -12.63 -13.37 -1.18
N SER A 251 -13.07 -13.61 0.07
CA SER A 251 -13.35 -12.55 1.03
C SER A 251 -12.11 -11.79 1.49
N TYR A 252 -10.89 -12.23 1.15
CA TYR A 252 -9.68 -11.44 1.39
C TYR A 252 -9.43 -10.37 0.33
N PHE A 253 -10.14 -10.42 -0.81
CA PHE A 253 -10.11 -9.39 -1.84
C PHE A 253 -11.28 -8.43 -1.60
N LYS A 254 -11.02 -7.36 -0.85
CA LYS A 254 -11.97 -6.30 -0.48
C LYS A 254 -11.47 -4.89 -0.86
N CYS A 255 -10.53 -4.80 -1.79
CA CYS A 255 -10.05 -3.53 -2.30
C CYS A 255 -11.03 -2.96 -3.31
N HIS A 256 -11.03 -1.64 -3.47
CA HIS A 256 -11.81 -0.99 -4.52
C HIS A 256 -11.37 -1.49 -5.91
N HIS A 257 -10.06 -1.52 -6.19
CA HIS A 257 -9.48 -1.95 -7.45
C HIS A 257 -8.50 -3.13 -7.27
N LEU A 258 -8.78 -4.24 -7.94
CA LEU A 258 -7.92 -5.44 -7.98
C LEU A 258 -7.26 -5.60 -9.36
N THR A 259 -5.93 -5.67 -9.39
CA THR A 259 -5.15 -5.96 -10.59
C THR A 259 -4.41 -7.28 -10.43
N ILE A 260 -4.60 -8.20 -11.37
CA ILE A 260 -3.85 -9.46 -11.46
C ILE A 260 -3.26 -9.57 -12.86
N ASP A 261 -1.94 -9.38 -13.00
CA ASP A 261 -1.29 -9.25 -14.31
C ASP A 261 -0.48 -10.50 -14.74
N ARG A 262 -0.63 -11.61 -14.01
CA ARG A 262 0.06 -12.89 -14.23
C ARG A 262 -0.93 -14.04 -14.38
N PRO A 263 -0.50 -15.18 -14.97
CA PRO A 263 -1.38 -16.31 -15.19
C PRO A 263 -2.10 -16.73 -13.91
N THR A 264 -3.43 -16.88 -14.01
CA THR A 264 -4.31 -17.16 -12.87
C THR A 264 -4.94 -18.55 -12.95
N PRO A 265 -4.16 -19.66 -12.95
CA PRO A 265 -4.73 -21.00 -13.14
C PRO A 265 -5.59 -21.46 -11.95
N TRP A 266 -5.52 -20.76 -10.82
CA TRP A 266 -6.34 -20.99 -9.63
C TRP A 266 -7.69 -20.26 -9.67
N LEU A 267 -7.85 -19.27 -10.55
CA LEU A 267 -9.05 -18.45 -10.64
C LEU A 267 -10.15 -19.21 -11.40
N THR A 268 -11.32 -19.29 -10.79
CA THR A 268 -12.51 -19.91 -11.39
C THR A 268 -13.66 -18.91 -11.37
N GLY A 269 -14.69 -19.06 -12.23
CA GLY A 269 -15.84 -18.15 -12.24
C GLY A 269 -16.57 -18.07 -10.88
N LYS A 270 -16.55 -19.16 -10.09
CA LYS A 270 -17.09 -19.18 -8.72
C LYS A 270 -16.27 -18.33 -7.74
N ILE A 271 -14.94 -18.33 -7.88
CA ILE A 271 -14.06 -17.50 -7.05
C ILE A 271 -14.23 -16.04 -7.45
N LEU A 272 -14.19 -15.75 -8.75
CA LEU A 272 -14.33 -14.40 -9.31
C LEU A 272 -15.60 -13.70 -8.80
N PHE A 273 -16.76 -14.35 -8.91
CA PHE A 273 -18.03 -13.76 -8.47
C PHE A 273 -18.09 -13.49 -6.95
N LYS A 274 -17.27 -14.18 -6.14
CA LYS A 274 -17.24 -13.99 -4.68
C LYS A 274 -16.27 -12.91 -4.22
N MET A 275 -15.44 -12.36 -5.12
CA MET A 275 -14.58 -11.23 -4.80
C MET A 275 -15.45 -9.98 -4.59
N ARG A 276 -15.07 -9.13 -3.64
CA ARG A 276 -15.80 -7.90 -3.30
C ARG A 276 -14.98 -6.69 -3.70
N CYS A 277 -14.64 -6.62 -4.98
CA CYS A 277 -13.95 -5.49 -5.57
C CYS A 277 -14.90 -4.71 -6.48
N ALA A 278 -14.78 -3.39 -6.51
CA ALA A 278 -15.54 -2.54 -7.42
C ALA A 278 -15.02 -2.68 -8.86
N GLN A 279 -13.70 -2.67 -9.00
CA GLN A 279 -12.97 -2.74 -10.25
C GLN A 279 -12.05 -3.96 -10.24
N MET A 280 -12.05 -4.73 -11.33
CA MET A 280 -11.19 -5.91 -11.48
C MET A 280 -10.56 -5.93 -12.87
N GLU A 281 -9.23 -5.98 -12.90
CA GLU A 281 -8.41 -6.12 -14.10
C GLU A 281 -7.58 -7.39 -13.99
N ILE A 282 -7.83 -8.36 -14.87
CA ILE A 282 -7.20 -9.68 -14.80
C ILE A 282 -6.65 -10.04 -16.18
N THR A 283 -5.34 -10.14 -16.30
CA THR A 283 -4.70 -10.54 -17.55
C THR A 283 -4.26 -12.00 -17.50
N GLN A 284 -4.10 -12.61 -18.67
CA GLN A 284 -3.63 -14.00 -18.82
C GLN A 284 -4.51 -14.99 -18.03
N SER A 285 -5.83 -14.79 -18.10
CA SER A 285 -6.77 -15.64 -17.38
C SER A 285 -7.05 -16.95 -18.12
N ASN A 286 -7.18 -18.03 -17.35
CA ASN A 286 -7.60 -19.35 -17.83
C ASN A 286 -9.12 -19.57 -17.75
N LEU A 287 -9.87 -18.52 -17.39
CA LEU A 287 -11.32 -18.55 -17.38
C LEU A 287 -11.87 -18.86 -18.78
N LYS A 288 -12.96 -19.63 -18.82
CA LYS A 288 -13.65 -19.90 -20.07
C LYS A 288 -14.71 -18.84 -20.30
N VAL A 289 -15.08 -18.64 -21.56
CA VAL A 289 -16.25 -17.82 -21.94
C VAL A 289 -17.49 -18.17 -21.12
N LYS A 290 -17.74 -19.45 -20.85
CA LYS A 290 -18.83 -19.91 -19.99
C LYS A 290 -18.77 -19.34 -18.57
N ASP A 291 -17.59 -19.27 -17.96
CA ASP A 291 -17.42 -18.71 -16.61
C ASP A 291 -17.78 -17.21 -16.59
N LEU A 292 -17.43 -16.48 -17.65
CA LEU A 292 -17.72 -15.06 -17.83
C LEU A 292 -19.22 -14.82 -18.07
N LEU A 293 -19.85 -15.64 -18.91
CA LEU A 293 -21.30 -15.61 -19.10
C LEU A 293 -22.05 -15.93 -17.81
N ASP A 294 -21.58 -16.90 -17.03
CA ASP A 294 -22.15 -17.24 -15.74
C ASP A 294 -21.96 -16.11 -14.71
N PHE A 295 -20.88 -15.35 -14.80
CA PHE A 295 -20.69 -14.12 -14.02
C PHE A 295 -21.78 -13.09 -14.36
N VAL A 296 -21.98 -12.78 -15.64
CA VAL A 296 -23.01 -11.83 -16.10
C VAL A 296 -24.42 -12.29 -15.68
N LYS A 297 -24.76 -13.57 -15.88
CA LYS A 297 -26.05 -14.16 -15.45
C LYS A 297 -26.31 -13.97 -13.97
N LYS A 298 -25.28 -14.20 -13.15
CA LYS A 298 -25.40 -14.09 -11.70
C LYS A 298 -25.54 -12.63 -11.28
N TRP A 299 -24.74 -11.73 -11.86
CA TRP A 299 -24.87 -10.29 -11.60
C TRP A 299 -26.28 -9.80 -11.92
N MET A 300 -26.83 -10.13 -13.09
CA MET A 300 -28.19 -9.74 -13.49
C MET A 300 -29.26 -10.17 -12.47
N LYS A 301 -29.05 -11.26 -11.73
CA LYS A 301 -29.99 -11.85 -10.78
C LYS A 301 -29.63 -11.57 -9.32
N SER A 302 -28.46 -11.00 -9.05
CA SER A 302 -27.96 -10.76 -7.70
C SER A 302 -28.82 -9.75 -6.95
N ASP A 303 -28.79 -9.76 -5.63
CA ASP A 303 -29.42 -8.69 -4.86
C ASP A 303 -28.60 -7.41 -4.97
N SER A 304 -29.29 -6.28 -5.16
CA SER A 304 -28.64 -4.98 -5.39
C SER A 304 -27.71 -4.56 -4.24
N SER A 305 -27.82 -5.17 -3.06
CA SER A 305 -26.91 -4.94 -1.93
C SER A 305 -25.55 -5.63 -2.05
N GLU A 306 -25.43 -6.72 -2.81
CA GLU A 306 -24.19 -7.53 -2.85
C GLU A 306 -23.15 -6.99 -3.85
N HIS A 307 -23.60 -6.30 -4.89
CA HIS A 307 -22.75 -5.80 -5.98
C HIS A 307 -23.09 -4.35 -6.40
N ARG A 308 -23.65 -3.55 -5.48
CA ARG A 308 -24.00 -2.15 -5.78
C ARG A 308 -22.82 -1.32 -6.23
N GLU A 309 -21.68 -1.54 -5.58
CA GLU A 309 -20.43 -0.82 -5.81
C GLU A 309 -19.61 -1.44 -6.94
N PHE A 310 -20.10 -2.51 -7.57
CA PHE A 310 -19.39 -3.11 -8.69
C PHE A 310 -19.47 -2.21 -9.92
N GLU A 311 -18.31 -1.89 -10.49
CA GLU A 311 -18.14 -0.96 -11.59
C GLU A 311 -17.76 -1.70 -12.86
N TYR A 312 -16.63 -2.40 -12.89
CA TYR A 312 -16.23 -3.14 -14.09
C TYR A 312 -15.38 -4.38 -13.81
N LEU A 313 -15.44 -5.29 -14.77
CA LEU A 313 -14.58 -6.45 -14.89
C LEU A 313 -13.95 -6.43 -16.28
N ASP A 314 -12.63 -6.34 -16.32
CA ASP A 314 -11.85 -6.41 -17.53
C ASP A 314 -10.89 -7.61 -17.48
N ILE A 315 -11.04 -8.52 -18.44
CA ILE A 315 -10.30 -9.77 -18.50
C ILE A 315 -9.67 -9.96 -19.87
N THR A 316 -8.36 -10.19 -19.88
CA THR A 316 -7.64 -10.72 -21.04
C THR A 316 -7.41 -12.22 -20.86
N LEU A 317 -7.93 -13.03 -21.77
CA LEU A 317 -7.82 -14.48 -21.77
C LEU A 317 -6.51 -14.96 -22.42
N GLU A 318 -6.00 -16.12 -22.01
CA GLU A 318 -4.86 -16.74 -22.72
C GLU A 318 -5.24 -17.18 -24.14
N LYS A 319 -6.46 -17.69 -24.30
CA LYS A 319 -7.00 -18.23 -25.54
C LYS A 319 -7.92 -17.23 -26.23
N GLU A 320 -7.89 -17.23 -27.56
CA GLU A 320 -8.79 -16.42 -28.38
C GLU A 320 -10.25 -16.77 -28.13
N ILE A 321 -11.11 -15.76 -28.26
CA ILE A 321 -12.57 -15.89 -28.18
C ILE A 321 -13.07 -16.11 -29.61
N LYS A 322 -13.16 -17.37 -30.02
CA LYS A 322 -13.58 -17.72 -31.39
C LYS A 322 -15.08 -17.64 -31.62
N ASP A 323 -15.87 -17.83 -30.56
CA ASP A 323 -17.34 -17.71 -30.59
C ASP A 323 -17.84 -17.16 -29.25
N PHE A 324 -18.55 -16.02 -29.30
CA PHE A 324 -19.32 -15.53 -28.15
C PHE A 324 -20.74 -15.18 -28.57
N PRO A 325 -21.62 -16.19 -28.69
CA PRO A 325 -23.04 -15.91 -28.82
C PRO A 325 -23.53 -15.35 -27.49
N PHE A 326 -24.08 -14.13 -27.51
CA PHE A 326 -24.88 -13.62 -26.40
C PHE A 326 -26.04 -14.60 -26.17
N PRO A 327 -26.15 -15.22 -24.99
CA PRO A 327 -27.25 -16.13 -24.74
C PRO A 327 -28.58 -15.37 -24.85
N ASP A 328 -29.56 -15.91 -25.58
CA ASP A 328 -30.90 -15.30 -25.71
C ASP A 328 -31.51 -14.93 -24.35
N THR A 329 -31.18 -15.69 -23.31
CA THR A 329 -31.57 -15.45 -21.92
C THR A 329 -31.15 -14.08 -21.36
N PHE A 330 -30.16 -13.41 -21.97
CA PHE A 330 -29.72 -12.08 -21.53
C PHE A 330 -30.65 -10.99 -22.03
N GLN A 331 -31.41 -11.26 -23.10
CA GLN A 331 -32.18 -10.26 -23.84
C GLN A 331 -31.31 -9.03 -24.15
N ALA A 332 -30.04 -9.28 -24.52
CA ALA A 332 -29.04 -8.24 -24.70
C ALA A 332 -29.51 -7.25 -25.76
N LYS A 333 -29.58 -5.98 -25.41
CA LYS A 333 -30.01 -4.90 -26.31
C LYS A 333 -28.78 -4.33 -27.01
N LYS A 334 -28.96 -3.93 -28.27
CA LYS A 334 -27.94 -3.14 -28.97
C LYS A 334 -27.81 -1.77 -28.32
N TRP A 335 -26.63 -1.16 -28.47
CA TRP A 335 -26.38 0.19 -27.98
C TRP A 335 -27.46 1.19 -28.44
N ASN A 336 -27.88 2.04 -27.51
CA ASN A 336 -28.79 3.14 -27.77
C ASN A 336 -28.21 4.43 -27.16
N LYS A 337 -27.82 5.37 -28.03
CA LYS A 337 -27.27 6.68 -27.65
C LYS A 337 -28.15 7.52 -26.72
N LYS A 338 -29.45 7.22 -26.63
CA LYS A 338 -30.38 7.89 -25.70
C LYS A 338 -30.32 7.33 -24.28
N LEU A 339 -29.83 6.11 -24.11
CA LEU A 339 -29.78 5.42 -22.82
C LEU A 339 -28.42 5.54 -22.14
N ARG A 340 -27.34 5.56 -22.94
CA ARG A 340 -25.96 5.74 -22.47
C ARG A 340 -25.04 6.24 -23.59
N GLY A 341 -23.90 6.77 -23.21
CA GLY A 341 -22.79 7.11 -24.10
C GLY A 341 -22.18 5.87 -24.76
N GLN A 342 -21.38 6.12 -25.81
CA GLN A 342 -20.64 5.09 -26.53
C GLN A 342 -19.45 4.57 -25.71
N HIS A 343 -18.78 5.45 -24.99
CA HIS A 343 -17.50 5.19 -24.35
C HIS A 343 -17.65 4.97 -22.84
N TYR A 344 -17.02 3.92 -22.33
CA TYR A 344 -16.88 3.67 -20.89
C TYR A 344 -15.48 4.07 -20.43
N LEU A 345 -15.38 4.77 -19.29
CA LEU A 345 -14.08 5.11 -18.69
C LEU A 345 -13.73 4.07 -17.61
N ALA A 346 -12.84 3.13 -17.94
CA ALA A 346 -12.33 2.10 -17.04
C ALA A 346 -10.95 2.54 -16.49
N GLY A 347 -10.95 3.20 -15.33
CA GLY A 347 -9.74 3.82 -14.79
C GLY A 347 -9.25 4.94 -15.71
N THR A 348 -8.12 4.75 -16.38
CA THR A 348 -7.57 5.67 -17.38
C THR A 348 -7.86 5.24 -18.82
N GLU A 349 -8.42 4.05 -19.04
CA GLU A 349 -8.69 3.53 -20.37
C GLU A 349 -10.11 3.85 -20.83
N VAL A 350 -10.25 4.24 -22.10
CA VAL A 350 -11.55 4.44 -22.74
C VAL A 350 -11.90 3.21 -23.56
N ILE A 351 -13.02 2.57 -23.20
CA ILE A 351 -13.54 1.38 -23.87
C ILE A 351 -14.68 1.80 -24.81
N ASP A 352 -14.55 1.47 -26.08
CA ASP A 352 -15.65 1.59 -27.03
C ASP A 352 -16.68 0.48 -26.78
N CYS A 353 -17.89 0.90 -26.40
CA CYS A 353 -19.03 0.04 -26.09
C CYS A 353 -20.16 0.13 -27.13
N GLU A 354 -19.91 0.69 -28.33
CA GLU A 354 -20.90 0.77 -29.41
C GLU A 354 -21.39 -0.62 -29.84
N HIS A 355 -20.47 -1.56 -30.01
CA HIS A 355 -20.76 -2.93 -30.46
C HIS A 355 -21.06 -3.90 -29.31
N GLY A 356 -21.12 -3.40 -28.08
CA GLY A 356 -21.40 -4.20 -26.89
C GLY A 356 -22.88 -4.60 -26.77
N GLY A 357 -23.13 -5.65 -25.99
CA GLY A 357 -24.47 -6.09 -25.62
C GLY A 357 -24.88 -5.53 -24.27
N ASP A 358 -25.97 -4.75 -24.23
CA ASP A 358 -26.49 -4.16 -23.00
C ASP A 358 -27.42 -5.11 -22.28
N VAL A 359 -27.14 -5.37 -21.01
CA VAL A 359 -27.95 -6.17 -20.10
C VAL A 359 -28.45 -5.31 -18.94
N VAL A 360 -29.60 -5.67 -18.39
CA VAL A 360 -30.25 -4.93 -17.31
C VAL A 360 -30.26 -5.78 -16.05
N HIS A 361 -29.92 -5.18 -14.92
CA HIS A 361 -30.03 -5.81 -13.61
C HIS A 361 -31.50 -6.09 -13.26
N LYS A 362 -31.78 -7.07 -12.39
CA LYS A 362 -33.17 -7.43 -12.03
C LYS A 362 -34.00 -6.29 -11.45
N ASP A 363 -33.35 -5.26 -10.91
CA ASP A 363 -34.04 -4.06 -10.40
C ASP A 363 -34.57 -3.14 -11.51
N GLY A 364 -34.19 -3.37 -12.76
CA GLY A 364 -34.59 -2.59 -13.92
C GLY A 364 -33.96 -1.20 -14.02
N ARG A 365 -33.10 -0.80 -13.07
CA ARG A 365 -32.53 0.55 -12.96
C ARG A 365 -31.09 0.63 -13.44
N ILE A 366 -30.29 -0.39 -13.11
CA ILE A 366 -28.87 -0.43 -13.45
C ILE A 366 -28.69 -1.24 -14.73
N MET A 367 -27.94 -0.70 -15.67
CA MET A 367 -27.54 -1.39 -16.90
C MET A 367 -26.04 -1.64 -16.92
N ALA A 368 -25.63 -2.67 -17.63
CA ALA A 368 -24.24 -2.98 -17.88
C ALA A 368 -24.04 -3.35 -19.34
N THR A 369 -22.85 -3.11 -19.86
CA THR A 369 -22.47 -3.53 -21.22
C THR A 369 -21.42 -4.62 -21.15
N VAL A 370 -21.62 -5.66 -21.96
CA VAL A 370 -20.62 -6.68 -22.23
C VAL A 370 -19.98 -6.35 -23.58
N CYS A 371 -18.66 -6.14 -23.60
CA CYS A 371 -17.88 -5.95 -24.81
C CYS A 371 -16.87 -7.09 -24.98
N ILE A 372 -16.64 -7.48 -26.23
CA ILE A 372 -15.70 -8.54 -26.56
C ILE A 372 -14.87 -8.11 -27.74
N GLN A 373 -13.56 -8.17 -27.55
CA GLN A 373 -12.59 -7.87 -28.59
C GLN A 373 -11.81 -9.16 -28.84
N SER A 374 -12.34 -10.01 -29.74
CA SER A 374 -11.79 -11.35 -30.00
C SER A 374 -10.30 -11.31 -30.38
N GLU A 375 -9.89 -10.34 -31.20
CA GLU A 375 -8.49 -10.14 -31.61
C GLU A 375 -7.57 -9.80 -30.43
N ARG A 376 -8.08 -9.06 -29.46
CA ARG A 376 -7.36 -8.68 -28.23
C ARG A 376 -7.55 -9.69 -27.09
N LYS A 377 -8.30 -10.78 -27.33
CA LYS A 377 -8.67 -11.80 -26.34
C LYS A 377 -9.32 -11.19 -25.08
N ARG A 378 -10.00 -10.06 -25.25
CA ARG A 378 -10.50 -9.24 -24.16
C ARG A 378 -12.01 -9.42 -23.99
N PHE A 379 -12.41 -9.62 -22.74
CA PHE A 379 -13.78 -9.56 -22.27
C PHE A 379 -13.89 -8.39 -21.31
N PHE A 380 -14.82 -7.49 -21.56
CA PHE A 380 -15.12 -6.36 -20.70
C PHE A 380 -16.58 -6.39 -20.28
N PHE A 381 -16.84 -6.13 -19.01
CA PHE A 381 -18.18 -5.98 -18.46
C PHE A 381 -18.21 -4.73 -17.57
N GLY A 382 -18.86 -3.66 -18.04
CA GLY A 382 -18.92 -2.38 -17.36
C GLY A 382 -20.34 -2.02 -16.95
N VAL A 383 -20.53 -1.60 -15.69
CA VAL A 383 -21.78 -1.15 -15.09
C VAL A 383 -21.89 0.37 -15.18
N TRP A 384 -22.99 0.85 -15.75
CA TRP A 384 -23.22 2.27 -15.97
C TRP A 384 -23.90 2.93 -14.77
N HIS A 385 -23.09 3.31 -13.77
CA HIS A 385 -23.55 4.16 -12.67
C HIS A 385 -23.75 5.62 -13.12
N ASN A 386 -22.94 6.07 -14.09
CA ASN A 386 -23.18 7.26 -14.87
C ASN A 386 -23.32 6.87 -16.35
N PRO A 387 -24.54 6.90 -16.93
CA PRO A 387 -24.74 6.51 -18.32
C PRO A 387 -24.05 7.43 -19.33
N PHE A 388 -23.70 8.67 -18.97
CA PHE A 388 -23.04 9.65 -19.84
C PHE A 388 -21.79 10.23 -19.16
N PRO A 389 -20.72 9.42 -19.03
CA PRO A 389 -19.49 9.90 -18.42
C PRO A 389 -18.83 10.98 -19.28
N VAL A 390 -18.26 11.99 -18.62
CA VAL A 390 -17.38 12.95 -19.28
C VAL A 390 -16.04 12.25 -19.52
N ILE A 391 -15.66 12.11 -20.79
CA ILE A 391 -14.39 11.50 -21.18
C ILE A 391 -13.34 12.62 -21.28
N PRO A 392 -12.24 12.57 -20.51
CA PRO A 392 -11.14 13.52 -20.66
C PRO A 392 -10.57 13.47 -22.09
N GLN A 393 -10.33 14.63 -22.70
CA GLN A 393 -9.83 14.71 -24.09
C GLN A 393 -8.51 13.96 -24.30
N GLU A 394 -7.65 13.91 -23.27
CA GLU A 394 -6.37 13.18 -23.26
C GLU A 394 -6.51 11.66 -23.39
N ASN A 395 -7.68 11.09 -23.09
CA ASN A 395 -7.91 9.64 -23.13
C ASN A 395 -8.77 9.21 -24.33
N VAL A 396 -9.17 10.15 -25.19
CA VAL A 396 -9.85 9.81 -26.44
C VAL A 396 -8.80 9.19 -27.37
N PRO A 397 -8.98 7.94 -27.83
CA PRO A 397 -8.08 7.38 -28.84
C PRO A 397 -8.02 8.35 -30.01
N GLU A 398 -6.82 8.72 -30.47
CA GLU A 398 -6.67 9.58 -31.66
C GLU A 398 -7.48 8.96 -32.79
N ILE A 399 -8.64 9.56 -33.07
CA ILE A 399 -9.40 9.26 -34.28
C ILE A 399 -8.51 9.83 -35.37
N VAL A 400 -7.71 8.97 -36.01
CA VAL A 400 -7.17 9.27 -37.33
C VAL A 400 -8.40 9.44 -38.21
N SER A 401 -8.84 10.68 -38.33
CA SER A 401 -9.85 11.13 -39.27
C SER A 401 -9.26 11.02 -40.67
N ALA A 402 -9.15 9.80 -41.18
CA ALA A 402 -9.06 9.54 -42.59
C ALA A 402 -10.48 9.41 -43.12
N GLU A 403 -11.17 10.55 -43.25
CA GLU A 403 -12.17 10.79 -44.29
C GLU A 403 -12.65 12.25 -44.22
N ASN A 404 -12.59 12.91 -45.39
CA ASN A 404 -13.09 14.24 -45.76
C ASN A 404 -12.14 15.45 -45.64
N GLN A 405 -11.13 15.54 -46.51
CA GLN A 405 -11.23 16.24 -47.81
C GLN A 405 -9.97 16.06 -48.66
#